data_AF-J3HYS2-F1
#
_entry.id   AF-J3HYS2-F1
#
_cell.length_a   1.000
_cell.length_b   1.000
_cell.length_c   1.000
_cell.angle_alpha   90.00
_cell.angle_beta   90.00
_cell.angle_gamma   90.00
#
_symmetry.space_group_name_H-M   'P 1'
#
loop_
_entity.id
_entity.type
_entity.pdbx_description
1 polymer ?
#
loop_
_entity_poly.entity_id
_entity_poly.type
_entity_poly.pdbx_seq_one_letter_code
_entity_poly.pdbx_strand_id
1 'polypeptide(L)'
;MKPLAPGTVIFHRHRGYGVIVLVNLMTGWISARFGSEVRTLDLNLSSDEVQHADGTPIMFRRAPPDRMPHARLMQMVRQLHRAGYQRLYLYSWPKASGLHWRWHLFAGPRHWIERPWREGWYGSGADYNFNPIMGWGDNPGASAEELARALAQFDPQGLAQALGADEEHAAWFEQVCATLGPDYAYSLGWDYHSGMPETLPIIGVRRNVPAYGGPPVP
;
A
#
# COMPACT_ATOMS: atom_id res chain seq x y z
N MET A 1 16.02 15.18 -15.40
CA MET A 1 14.55 15.27 -15.37
C MET A 1 14.13 16.48 -16.17
N LYS A 2 13.11 16.35 -17.05
CA LYS A 2 12.53 17.52 -17.69
C LYS A 2 11.78 18.35 -16.63
N PRO A 3 11.90 19.68 -16.64
CA PRO A 3 11.22 20.53 -15.68
C PRO A 3 9.70 20.41 -15.85
N LEU A 4 9.00 20.44 -14.73
CA LEU A 4 7.53 20.43 -14.66
C LEU A 4 7.08 21.76 -14.05
N ALA A 5 6.41 22.56 -14.87
CA ALA A 5 5.95 23.89 -14.53
C ALA A 5 4.59 24.19 -15.18
N PRO A 6 3.83 25.18 -14.67
CA PRO A 6 2.71 25.73 -15.41
C PRO A 6 3.08 26.08 -16.85
N GLY A 7 2.21 25.75 -17.80
CA GLY A 7 2.46 25.86 -19.24
C GLY A 7 3.07 24.61 -19.89
N THR A 8 3.51 23.62 -19.11
CA THR A 8 4.02 22.36 -19.67
C THR A 8 2.89 21.59 -20.35
N VAL A 9 3.09 21.18 -21.61
CA VAL A 9 2.17 20.32 -22.33
C VAL A 9 2.41 18.87 -21.95
N ILE A 10 1.34 18.18 -21.58
CA ILE A 10 1.32 16.78 -21.17
C ILE A 10 0.33 15.98 -22.01
N PHE A 11 0.53 14.67 -22.06
CA PHE A 11 -0.42 13.72 -22.61
C PHE A 11 -1.03 12.90 -21.48
N HIS A 12 -2.36 12.86 -21.41
CA HIS A 12 -3.12 12.04 -20.48
C HIS A 12 -3.80 10.89 -21.22
N ARG A 13 -3.59 9.65 -20.76
CA ARG A 13 -4.03 8.41 -21.44
C ARG A 13 -5.48 8.44 -21.93
N HIS A 14 -6.38 9.02 -21.14
CA HIS A 14 -7.82 9.04 -21.43
C HIS A 14 -8.34 10.38 -21.95
N ARG A 15 -7.54 11.46 -21.87
CA ARG A 15 -7.99 12.83 -22.20
C ARG A 15 -7.19 13.49 -23.31
N GLY A 16 -6.14 12.84 -23.80
CA GLY A 16 -5.26 13.39 -24.81
C GLY A 16 -4.40 14.52 -24.24
N TYR A 17 -4.14 15.54 -25.06
CA TYR A 17 -3.25 16.63 -24.69
C TYR A 17 -3.88 17.61 -23.70
N GLY A 18 -3.09 18.01 -22.72
CA GLY A 18 -3.44 19.03 -21.75
C GLY A 18 -2.27 19.92 -21.41
N VAL A 19 -2.58 21.01 -20.71
CA VAL A 19 -1.59 21.99 -20.24
C VAL A 19 -1.68 22.09 -18.74
N ILE A 20 -0.53 22.01 -18.08
CA ILE A 20 -0.43 22.18 -16.63
C ILE A 20 -0.68 23.64 -16.27
N VAL A 21 -1.53 23.87 -15.26
CA VAL A 21 -1.89 25.19 -14.74
C VAL A 21 -1.27 25.42 -13.37
N LEU A 22 -1.19 24.37 -12.54
CA LEU A 22 -0.59 24.43 -11.21
C LEU A 22 0.29 23.20 -10.98
N VAL A 23 1.35 23.39 -10.19
CA VAL A 23 2.27 22.32 -9.80
C VAL A 23 2.52 22.40 -8.29
N ASN A 24 2.29 21.30 -7.59
CA ASN A 24 2.73 21.07 -6.22
C ASN A 24 3.70 19.89 -6.20
N LEU A 25 4.99 20.16 -6.37
CA LEU A 25 6.03 19.14 -6.35
C LEU A 25 6.28 18.56 -4.95
N MET A 26 5.82 19.20 -3.87
CA MET A 26 5.93 18.61 -2.53
C MET A 26 5.04 17.39 -2.38
N THR A 27 3.86 17.41 -3.01
CA THR A 27 2.86 16.33 -2.92
C THR A 27 2.73 15.53 -4.21
N GLY A 28 3.40 15.95 -5.29
CA GLY A 28 3.35 15.31 -6.60
C GLY A 28 2.07 15.58 -7.37
N TRP A 29 1.31 16.60 -6.98
CA TRP A 29 0.07 16.98 -7.63
C TRP A 29 0.28 18.07 -8.67
N ILE A 30 -0.45 17.98 -9.76
CA ILE A 30 -0.58 19.02 -10.77
C ILE A 30 -2.06 19.26 -11.03
N SER A 31 -2.42 20.47 -11.43
CA SER A 31 -3.73 20.75 -12.01
C SER A 31 -3.51 20.99 -13.50
N ALA A 32 -4.24 20.30 -14.36
CA ALA A 32 -4.12 20.43 -15.81
C ALA A 32 -5.47 20.66 -16.47
N ARG A 33 -5.47 21.37 -17.60
CA ARG A 33 -6.65 21.57 -18.45
C ARG A 33 -6.47 20.81 -19.75
N PHE A 34 -7.51 20.09 -20.17
CA PHE A 34 -7.50 19.26 -21.38
C PHE A 34 -8.41 19.84 -22.46
N GLY A 35 -7.94 19.88 -23.71
CA GLY A 35 -8.73 20.36 -24.84
C GLY A 35 -9.45 21.69 -24.57
N SER A 36 -10.78 21.69 -24.74
CA SER A 36 -11.67 22.84 -24.48
C SER A 36 -12.33 22.81 -23.11
N GLU A 37 -11.85 21.99 -22.16
CA GLU A 37 -12.43 21.92 -20.81
C GLU A 37 -12.24 23.23 -20.06
N VAL A 38 -13.32 23.73 -19.44
CA VAL A 38 -13.26 24.97 -18.64
C VAL A 38 -12.59 24.74 -17.29
N ARG A 39 -12.82 23.56 -16.69
CA ARG A 39 -12.30 23.18 -15.38
C ARG A 39 -10.93 22.51 -15.51
N THR A 40 -10.10 22.73 -14.50
CA THR A 40 -8.87 21.96 -14.32
C THR A 40 -9.20 20.61 -13.69
N LEU A 41 -8.41 19.61 -14.05
CA LEU A 41 -8.38 18.30 -13.42
C LEU A 41 -7.11 18.19 -12.59
N ASP A 42 -7.26 17.85 -11.32
CA ASP A 42 -6.13 17.54 -10.46
C ASP A 42 -5.65 16.11 -10.74
N LEU A 43 -4.37 15.99 -11.01
CA LEU A 43 -3.69 14.75 -11.36
C LEU A 43 -2.50 14.57 -10.44
N ASN A 44 -2.22 13.33 -10.05
CA ASN A 44 -1.02 13.01 -9.31
C ASN A 44 0.00 12.36 -10.22
N LEU A 45 1.21 12.88 -10.23
CA LEU A 45 2.33 12.42 -11.05
C LEU A 45 2.88 11.05 -10.64
N SER A 46 2.30 10.41 -9.62
CA SER A 46 2.60 9.03 -9.26
C SER A 46 1.76 7.99 -10.03
N SER A 47 0.77 8.41 -10.84
CA SER A 47 0.07 7.52 -11.77
C SER A 47 0.79 7.41 -13.11
N ASP A 48 0.55 6.32 -13.85
CA ASP A 48 1.03 6.09 -15.22
C ASP A 48 0.16 6.79 -16.28
N GLU A 49 -0.82 7.59 -15.84
CA GLU A 49 -1.81 8.19 -16.72
C GLU A 49 -1.29 9.44 -17.43
N VAL A 50 -0.19 10.03 -16.96
CA VAL A 50 0.36 11.31 -17.45
C VAL A 50 1.80 11.16 -17.94
N GLN A 51 2.07 11.69 -19.13
CA GLN A 51 3.39 11.72 -19.76
C GLN A 51 3.68 13.12 -20.31
N HIS A 52 4.93 13.43 -20.62
CA HIS A 52 5.24 14.60 -21.45
C HIS A 52 4.59 14.44 -22.83
N ALA A 53 4.35 15.56 -23.52
CA ALA A 53 3.72 15.57 -24.84
C ALA A 53 4.43 14.69 -25.90
N ASP A 54 5.73 14.46 -25.74
CA ASP A 54 6.53 13.61 -26.61
C ASP A 54 6.57 12.12 -26.18
N GLY A 55 5.72 11.73 -25.22
CA GLY A 55 5.64 10.37 -24.71
C GLY A 55 6.69 10.03 -23.65
N THR A 56 7.56 10.97 -23.26
CA THR A 56 8.50 10.72 -22.15
C THR A 56 7.71 10.54 -20.84
N PRO A 57 7.89 9.45 -20.07
CA PRO A 57 7.22 9.29 -18.78
C PRO A 57 7.60 10.40 -17.80
N ILE A 58 6.61 10.91 -17.06
CA ILE A 58 6.86 11.83 -15.95
C ILE A 58 7.15 11.01 -14.70
N MET A 59 8.43 10.89 -14.37
CA MET A 59 8.89 10.11 -13.21
C MET A 59 8.95 11.00 -11.97
N PHE A 60 7.80 11.32 -11.35
CA PHE A 60 7.80 11.94 -10.02
C PHE A 60 8.26 10.94 -8.94
N ARG A 61 7.99 9.64 -9.17
CA ARG A 61 8.56 8.51 -8.40
C ARG A 61 9.21 7.53 -9.38
N ARG A 62 10.25 6.81 -8.93
CA ARG A 62 10.99 5.81 -9.73
C ARG A 62 10.10 4.63 -10.18
N ALA A 63 9.02 4.36 -9.44
CA ALA A 63 7.96 3.41 -9.76
C ALA A 63 6.62 3.99 -9.29
N PRO A 64 5.49 3.70 -9.98
CA PRO A 64 4.17 3.99 -9.44
C PRO A 64 4.01 3.27 -8.10
N PRO A 65 3.36 3.88 -7.08
CA PRO A 65 3.19 3.24 -5.78
C PRO A 65 2.38 1.95 -5.95
N ASP A 66 2.79 0.88 -5.28
CA ASP A 66 2.08 -0.40 -5.30
C ASP A 66 0.63 -0.19 -4.86
N ARG A 67 -0.35 -0.39 -5.74
CA ARG A 67 -1.79 -0.15 -5.48
C ARG A 67 -2.31 -0.76 -4.17
N MET A 68 -1.65 -1.79 -3.65
CA MET A 68 -1.96 -2.37 -2.35
C MET A 68 -0.70 -2.34 -1.48
N PRO A 69 -0.75 -1.76 -0.28
CA PRO A 69 0.43 -1.61 0.57
C PRO A 69 0.69 -2.85 1.39
N HIS A 70 -0.14 -3.86 1.21
CA HIS A 70 -0.16 -5.04 2.01
C HIS A 70 1.19 -5.75 1.99
N ALA A 71 1.78 -5.92 0.80
CA ALA A 71 3.13 -6.48 0.69
C ALA A 71 4.15 -5.66 1.50
N ARG A 72 4.02 -4.33 1.53
CA ARG A 72 4.90 -3.44 2.32
C ARG A 72 4.65 -3.56 3.83
N LEU A 73 3.38 -3.68 4.26
CA LEU A 73 3.02 -4.01 5.65
C LEU A 73 3.62 -5.33 6.07
N MET A 74 3.49 -6.36 5.24
CA MET A 74 4.05 -7.67 5.48
C MET A 74 5.57 -7.60 5.65
N GLN A 75 6.28 -6.93 4.74
CA GLN A 75 7.74 -6.78 4.87
C GLN A 75 8.14 -5.99 6.12
N MET A 76 7.39 -4.94 6.49
CA MET A 76 7.66 -4.17 7.71
C MET A 76 7.43 -5.02 8.98
N VAL A 77 6.31 -5.74 9.08
CA VAL A 77 6.03 -6.62 10.23
C VAL A 77 7.08 -7.73 10.31
N ARG A 78 7.45 -8.33 9.17
CA ARG A 78 8.53 -9.33 9.09
C ARG A 78 9.86 -8.78 9.59
N GLN A 79 10.20 -7.55 9.22
CA GLN A 79 11.40 -6.89 9.71
C GLN A 79 11.35 -6.65 11.22
N LEU A 80 10.20 -6.24 11.75
CA LEU A 80 9.99 -6.04 13.19
C LEU A 80 10.05 -7.37 13.96
N HIS A 81 9.51 -8.46 13.42
CA HIS A 81 9.63 -9.80 14.01
C HIS A 81 11.09 -10.23 14.15
N ARG A 82 11.90 -10.01 13.10
CA ARG A 82 13.35 -10.29 13.12
C ARG A 82 14.11 -9.41 14.13
N ALA A 83 13.56 -8.25 14.49
CA ALA A 83 14.09 -7.37 15.52
C ALA A 83 13.55 -7.67 16.94
N GLY A 84 12.75 -8.72 17.13
CA GLY A 84 12.24 -9.17 18.43
C GLY A 84 10.85 -8.64 18.80
N TYR A 85 10.17 -7.93 17.90
CA TYR A 85 8.79 -7.47 18.09
C TYR A 85 7.79 -8.53 17.61
N GLN A 86 7.95 -9.79 18.04
CA GLN A 86 7.21 -10.94 17.50
C GLN A 86 5.73 -10.93 17.94
N ARG A 87 5.38 -10.16 18.97
CA ARG A 87 4.00 -9.96 19.41
C ARG A 87 3.29 -8.84 18.64
N LEU A 88 3.73 -8.56 17.42
CA LEU A 88 3.05 -7.73 16.45
C LEU A 88 2.30 -8.61 15.45
N TYR A 89 1.02 -8.33 15.24
CA TYR A 89 0.20 -9.16 14.37
C TYR A 89 -0.51 -8.30 13.34
N LEU A 90 -0.58 -8.82 12.11
CA LEU A 90 -1.24 -8.18 10.98
C LEU A 90 -2.51 -8.95 10.63
N TYR A 91 -3.66 -8.30 10.77
CA TYR A 91 -4.95 -8.84 10.38
C TYR A 91 -5.51 -8.04 9.20
N SER A 92 -5.84 -8.70 8.10
CA SER A 92 -6.14 -8.03 6.83
C SER A 92 -7.18 -8.77 6.01
N TRP A 93 -8.13 -8.03 5.42
CA TRP A 93 -9.25 -8.62 4.71
C TRP A 93 -9.90 -7.67 3.70
N PRO A 94 -10.58 -8.18 2.66
CA PRO A 94 -11.36 -7.35 1.77
C PRO A 94 -12.63 -6.87 2.50
N LYS A 95 -13.02 -5.61 2.26
CA LYS A 95 -14.35 -5.11 2.64
C LYS A 95 -15.39 -5.83 1.79
N ALA A 96 -16.56 -6.12 2.36
CA ALA A 96 -17.68 -6.79 1.67
C ALA A 96 -18.05 -6.16 0.30
N SER A 97 -17.79 -4.85 0.12
CA SER A 97 -17.98 -4.17 -1.16
C SER A 97 -17.02 -4.60 -2.28
N GLY A 98 -15.93 -5.32 -1.98
CA GLY A 98 -14.83 -5.63 -2.92
C GLY A 98 -13.96 -4.42 -3.33
N LEU A 99 -14.43 -3.20 -3.06
CA LEU A 99 -13.78 -1.95 -3.44
C LEU A 99 -12.66 -1.47 -2.50
N HIS A 100 -12.57 -2.05 -1.30
CA HIS A 100 -11.60 -1.61 -0.29
C HIS A 100 -11.02 -2.82 0.43
N TRP A 101 -9.82 -2.65 0.92
CA TRP A 101 -9.14 -3.56 1.81
C TRP A 101 -8.97 -2.91 3.17
N ARG A 102 -9.03 -3.71 4.22
CA ARG A 102 -8.78 -3.30 5.60
C ARG A 102 -7.56 -4.04 6.13
N TRP A 103 -6.84 -3.38 7.01
CA TRP A 103 -5.76 -3.97 7.77
C TRP A 103 -5.78 -3.41 9.18
N HIS A 104 -5.48 -4.26 10.15
CA HIS A 104 -5.32 -3.96 11.55
C HIS A 104 -3.94 -4.45 12.01
N LEU A 105 -3.28 -3.65 12.83
CA LEU A 105 -2.18 -4.12 13.68
C LEU A 105 -2.71 -4.24 15.11
N PHE A 106 -2.33 -5.32 15.78
CA PHE A 106 -2.49 -5.48 17.21
C PHE A 106 -1.16 -5.92 17.81
N ALA A 107 -0.95 -5.57 19.08
CA ALA A 107 0.29 -5.81 19.81
C ALA A 107 0.00 -6.41 21.18
N GLY A 108 0.85 -7.32 21.65
CA GLY A 108 0.73 -7.92 22.99
C GLY A 108 0.40 -9.42 22.98
N PRO A 109 -0.17 -9.96 24.08
CA PRO A 109 -0.58 -11.36 24.13
C PRO A 109 -1.62 -11.70 23.06
N ARG A 110 -1.73 -12.98 22.65
CA ARG A 110 -2.67 -13.46 21.62
C ARG A 110 -4.14 -13.41 22.09
N HIS A 111 -4.67 -12.23 22.37
CA HIS A 111 -6.10 -12.02 22.62
C HIS A 111 -6.74 -11.44 21.37
N TRP A 112 -7.20 -12.32 20.48
CA TRP A 112 -7.79 -11.93 19.18
C TRP A 112 -9.05 -11.03 19.30
N ILE A 113 -9.63 -10.93 20.51
CA ILE A 113 -10.79 -10.09 20.85
C ILE A 113 -10.38 -8.66 21.24
N GLU A 114 -9.09 -8.38 21.43
CA GLU A 114 -8.64 -7.01 21.73
C GLU A 114 -8.86 -6.08 20.54
N ARG A 115 -9.25 -4.84 20.84
CA ARG A 115 -9.47 -3.82 19.81
C ARG A 115 -8.18 -3.60 19.02
N PRO A 116 -8.26 -3.35 17.71
CA PRO A 116 -7.06 -3.06 16.93
C PRO A 116 -6.27 -1.91 17.57
N TRP A 117 -4.97 -2.13 17.76
CA TRP A 117 -4.06 -1.08 18.19
C TRP A 117 -3.92 -0.01 17.10
N ARG A 118 -3.87 -0.46 15.84
CA ARG A 118 -3.92 0.38 14.63
C ARG A 118 -4.82 -0.24 13.60
N GLU A 119 -5.51 0.61 12.85
CA GLU A 119 -6.34 0.20 11.74
C GLU A 119 -6.19 1.16 10.57
N GLY A 120 -6.34 0.63 9.37
CA GLY A 120 -6.39 1.42 8.16
C GLY A 120 -7.14 0.68 7.06
N TRP A 121 -7.38 1.40 5.98
CA TRP A 121 -8.03 0.85 4.80
C TRP A 121 -7.47 1.49 3.54
N TYR A 122 -7.54 0.76 2.44
CA TYR A 122 -7.12 1.23 1.12
C TYR A 122 -8.11 0.82 0.04
N GLY A 123 -8.43 1.71 -0.89
CA GLY A 123 -9.38 1.49 -1.99
C GLY A 123 -8.74 0.90 -3.25
N SER A 124 -9.52 0.17 -4.06
CA SER A 124 -9.13 -0.32 -5.39
C SER A 124 -9.21 0.75 -6.50
N GLY A 125 -9.89 1.87 -6.20
CA GLY A 125 -9.92 3.09 -7.00
C GLY A 125 -8.71 3.98 -6.72
N ALA A 126 -8.40 4.89 -7.64
CA ALA A 126 -7.23 5.75 -7.69
C ALA A 126 -6.85 6.53 -6.41
N ASP A 127 -7.71 6.55 -5.39
CA ASP A 127 -7.50 7.18 -4.07
C ASP A 127 -6.24 6.73 -3.34
N TYR A 128 -5.70 5.59 -3.76
CA TYR A 128 -4.49 4.99 -3.25
C TYR A 128 -3.20 5.77 -3.58
N ASN A 129 -3.19 6.59 -4.63
CA ASN A 129 -2.02 7.39 -5.02
C ASN A 129 -1.84 8.66 -4.14
N PHE A 130 -2.76 8.94 -3.21
CA PHE A 130 -3.01 10.30 -2.71
C PHE A 130 -2.72 10.56 -1.21
N ASN A 131 -2.31 9.58 -0.40
CA ASN A 131 -2.10 9.80 1.06
C ASN A 131 -0.91 8.99 1.63
N PRO A 132 -0.35 9.36 2.80
CA PRO A 132 0.47 8.44 3.59
C PRO A 132 -0.34 7.17 3.81
N ILE A 133 0.22 6.05 3.41
CA ILE A 133 -0.51 4.80 3.21
C ILE A 133 -0.97 4.22 4.55
N MET A 134 -0.19 4.47 5.60
CA MET A 134 -0.50 4.06 6.97
C MET A 134 -0.90 5.22 7.87
N GLY A 135 -0.71 6.46 7.42
CA GLY A 135 -1.13 7.67 8.15
C GLY A 135 -0.20 8.09 9.29
N TRP A 136 0.96 7.46 9.44
CA TRP A 136 1.93 7.70 10.53
C TRP A 136 3.20 8.44 10.08
N GLY A 137 3.14 9.17 8.96
CA GLY A 137 4.29 9.84 8.36
C GLY A 137 5.11 8.98 7.42
N ASP A 138 4.53 7.90 6.88
CA ASP A 138 5.19 7.07 5.87
C ASP A 138 5.21 7.75 4.50
N ASN A 139 6.33 7.52 3.81
CA ASN A 139 6.47 7.95 2.42
C ASN A 139 5.97 6.85 1.46
N PRO A 140 5.29 7.24 0.37
CA PRO A 140 5.02 6.32 -0.72
C PRO A 140 6.34 5.76 -1.29
N GLY A 141 6.49 4.43 -1.23
CA GLY A 141 7.74 3.76 -1.62
C GLY A 141 8.78 3.62 -0.50
N ALA A 142 8.49 4.06 0.73
CA ALA A 142 9.33 3.76 1.90
C ALA A 142 9.57 2.24 2.01
N SER A 143 10.83 1.89 2.21
CA SER A 143 11.30 0.55 2.54
C SER A 143 10.69 0.04 3.84
N ALA A 144 10.79 -1.27 4.07
CA ALA A 144 10.34 -1.87 5.33
C ALA A 144 11.03 -1.23 6.56
N GLU A 145 12.29 -0.84 6.43
CA GLU A 145 13.06 -0.20 7.50
C GLU A 145 12.55 1.22 7.79
N GLU A 146 12.33 2.00 6.73
CA GLU A 146 11.77 3.36 6.86
C GLU A 146 10.36 3.32 7.44
N LEU A 147 9.54 2.34 7.04
CA LEU A 147 8.21 2.11 7.61
C LEU A 147 8.27 1.75 9.09
N ALA A 148 9.16 0.82 9.47
CA ALA A 148 9.36 0.42 10.86
C ALA A 148 9.83 1.60 11.73
N ARG A 149 10.72 2.45 11.19
CA ARG A 149 11.18 3.67 11.85
C ARG A 149 10.05 4.70 12.00
N ALA A 150 9.24 4.91 10.96
CA ALA A 150 8.09 5.80 11.01
C ALA A 150 7.08 5.32 12.08
N LEU A 151 6.79 4.02 12.14
CA LEU A 151 5.97 3.42 13.21
C LEU A 151 6.54 3.71 14.59
N ALA A 152 7.83 3.44 14.80
CA ALA A 152 8.47 3.61 16.09
C ALA A 152 8.45 5.07 16.56
N GLN A 153 8.58 6.03 15.65
CA GLN A 153 8.48 7.45 15.95
C GLN A 153 7.05 7.89 16.27
N PHE A 154 6.08 7.34 15.52
CA PHE A 154 4.68 7.71 15.64
C PHE A 154 4.02 7.13 16.90
N ASP A 155 4.27 5.85 17.20
CA ASP A 155 3.72 5.18 18.39
C ASP A 155 4.73 4.25 19.06
N PRO A 156 5.65 4.82 19.87
CA PRO A 156 6.62 4.04 20.62
C PRO A 156 5.98 3.16 21.70
N GLN A 157 4.83 3.55 22.26
CA GLN A 157 4.20 2.81 23.36
C GLN A 157 3.58 1.50 22.89
N GLY A 158 2.84 1.54 21.78
CA GLY A 158 2.28 0.31 21.23
C GLY A 158 3.35 -0.62 20.63
N LEU A 159 4.43 -0.06 20.07
CA LEU A 159 5.56 -0.87 19.63
C LEU A 159 6.27 -1.56 20.81
N ALA A 160 6.33 -0.91 21.98
CA ALA A 160 6.84 -1.56 23.20
C ALA A 160 5.99 -2.76 23.64
N GLN A 161 4.67 -2.75 23.40
CA GLN A 161 3.80 -3.90 23.69
C GLN A 161 4.02 -5.08 22.73
N ALA A 162 4.48 -4.80 21.52
CA ALA A 162 4.85 -5.82 20.54
C ALA A 162 6.19 -6.50 20.86
N LEU A 163 7.01 -5.92 21.74
CA LEU A 163 8.30 -6.48 22.12
C LEU A 163 8.10 -7.77 22.93
N GLY A 164 8.76 -8.83 22.51
CA GLY A 164 8.70 -10.13 23.16
C GLY A 164 8.61 -11.27 22.15
N ALA A 165 8.86 -12.49 22.64
CA ALA A 165 8.84 -13.68 21.83
C ALA A 165 7.41 -14.18 21.56
N ASP A 166 7.22 -14.63 20.31
CA ASP A 166 6.14 -15.44 19.79
C ASP A 166 6.70 -16.18 18.55
N GLU A 167 7.53 -17.19 18.80
CA GLU A 167 8.33 -17.86 17.76
C GLU A 167 7.48 -18.62 16.74
N GLU A 168 6.36 -19.21 17.18
CA GLU A 168 5.44 -19.93 16.30
C GLU A 168 4.79 -18.97 15.29
N HIS A 169 4.26 -17.83 15.76
CA HIS A 169 3.66 -16.84 14.87
C HIS A 169 4.72 -16.19 13.96
N ALA A 170 5.89 -15.84 14.51
CA ALA A 170 6.96 -15.25 13.73
C ALA A 170 7.47 -16.20 12.63
N ALA A 171 7.59 -17.50 12.92
CA ALA A 171 8.00 -18.51 11.95
C ALA A 171 6.95 -18.69 10.84
N TRP A 172 5.67 -18.78 11.21
CA TRP A 172 4.56 -18.82 10.25
C TRP A 172 4.59 -17.58 9.36
N PHE A 173 4.63 -16.38 9.95
CA PHE A 173 4.58 -15.12 9.22
C PHE A 173 5.77 -14.94 8.27
N GLU A 174 6.97 -15.36 8.71
CA GLU A 174 8.18 -15.40 7.87
C GLU A 174 7.99 -16.31 6.66
N GLN A 175 7.42 -17.50 6.83
CA GLN A 175 7.12 -18.43 5.74
C GLN A 175 6.11 -17.85 4.75
N VAL A 176 5.02 -17.25 5.26
CA VAL A 176 4.02 -16.55 4.44
C VAL A 176 4.68 -15.45 3.61
N CYS A 177 5.47 -14.58 4.25
CA CYS A 177 6.15 -13.47 3.57
C CYS A 177 7.18 -13.94 2.54
N ALA A 178 7.90 -15.03 2.81
CA ALA A 178 8.86 -15.62 1.88
C ALA A 178 8.17 -16.24 0.65
N THR A 179 6.96 -16.77 0.83
CA THR A 179 6.18 -17.44 -0.23
C THR A 179 5.45 -16.43 -1.12
N LEU A 180 4.87 -15.39 -0.52
CA LEU A 180 4.00 -14.44 -1.23
C LEU A 180 4.73 -13.20 -1.75
N GLY A 181 5.77 -12.75 -1.05
CA GLY A 181 6.48 -11.54 -1.40
C GLY A 181 7.25 -11.65 -2.73
N PRO A 182 7.33 -10.57 -3.52
CA PRO A 182 6.77 -9.23 -3.29
C PRO A 182 5.38 -9.01 -3.91
N ASP A 183 4.85 -10.00 -4.64
CA ASP A 183 3.76 -9.78 -5.61
C ASP A 183 2.38 -10.14 -5.09
N TYR A 184 2.34 -10.88 -3.98
CA TYR A 184 1.13 -11.41 -3.39
C TYR A 184 1.00 -11.02 -1.92
N ALA A 185 -0.24 -11.04 -1.44
CA ALA A 185 -0.60 -10.92 -0.04
C ALA A 185 -1.70 -11.93 0.32
N TYR A 186 -1.99 -12.09 1.60
CA TYR A 186 -3.03 -13.00 2.10
C TYR A 186 -4.26 -12.25 2.63
N SER A 187 -5.36 -12.95 2.82
CA SER A 187 -6.55 -12.45 3.54
C SER A 187 -6.87 -13.38 4.72
N LEU A 188 -7.14 -12.81 5.90
CA LEU A 188 -7.67 -13.56 7.05
C LEU A 188 -9.19 -13.40 7.21
N GLY A 189 -9.81 -12.50 6.46
CA GLY A 189 -11.26 -12.45 6.39
C GLY A 189 -11.77 -13.43 5.34
N TRP A 190 -12.71 -14.29 5.75
CA TRP A 190 -13.52 -15.12 4.87
C TRP A 190 -14.98 -14.74 5.01
N ASP A 191 -15.76 -15.05 3.98
CA ASP A 191 -17.20 -14.91 4.04
C ASP A 191 -17.78 -16.07 4.86
N TYR A 192 -18.47 -15.73 5.95
CA TYR A 192 -19.07 -16.71 6.86
C TYR A 192 -20.08 -17.63 6.15
N HIS A 193 -20.65 -17.21 5.02
CA HIS A 193 -21.57 -18.03 4.22
C HIS A 193 -20.86 -19.08 3.37
N SER A 194 -19.58 -18.88 3.03
CA SER A 194 -18.79 -19.80 2.19
C SER A 194 -17.90 -20.75 3.00
N GLY A 195 -17.91 -20.65 4.33
CA GLY A 195 -17.11 -21.50 5.22
C GLY A 195 -15.67 -21.03 5.37
N MET A 196 -14.97 -21.54 6.38
CA MET A 196 -13.56 -21.24 6.60
C MET A 196 -12.73 -21.91 5.49
N PRO A 197 -11.88 -21.17 4.76
CA PRO A 197 -11.08 -21.73 3.69
C PRO A 197 -10.00 -22.68 4.26
N GLU A 198 -9.69 -23.75 3.53
CA GLU A 198 -8.65 -24.73 3.93
C GLU A 198 -7.23 -24.15 3.89
N THR A 199 -7.02 -23.08 3.11
CA THR A 199 -5.73 -22.41 2.93
C THR A 199 -5.96 -20.91 2.89
N LEU A 200 -4.93 -20.11 3.21
CA LEU A 200 -5.06 -18.65 3.17
C LEU A 200 -5.42 -18.18 1.75
N PRO A 201 -6.51 -17.40 1.58
CA PRO A 201 -6.80 -16.74 0.32
C PRO A 201 -5.66 -15.80 -0.10
N ILE A 202 -5.21 -15.93 -1.34
CA ILE A 202 -4.07 -15.17 -1.89
C ILE A 202 -4.56 -14.16 -2.93
N ILE A 203 -3.95 -12.98 -2.91
CA ILE A 203 -4.32 -11.84 -3.75
C ILE A 203 -3.07 -11.19 -4.35
N GLY A 204 -3.15 -10.78 -5.62
CA GLY A 204 -2.10 -9.99 -6.26
C GLY A 204 -2.13 -8.54 -5.77
N VAL A 205 -0.97 -7.99 -5.40
CA VAL A 205 -0.88 -6.63 -4.80
C VAL A 205 -0.77 -5.50 -5.84
N ARG A 206 -0.60 -5.85 -7.12
CA ARG A 206 -0.48 -4.92 -8.26
C ARG A 206 -1.26 -5.41 -9.47
N ARG A 207 -1.48 -4.50 -10.42
CA ARG A 207 -2.12 -4.83 -11.69
C ARG A 207 -1.23 -5.79 -12.49
N ASN A 208 -1.82 -6.74 -13.20
CA ASN A 208 -1.15 -7.73 -14.04
C ASN A 208 -0.26 -8.74 -13.30
N VAL A 209 -0.41 -8.90 -11.98
CA VAL A 209 0.14 -10.09 -11.31
C VAL A 209 -0.65 -11.30 -11.79
N PRO A 210 0.01 -12.36 -12.30
CA PRO A 210 -0.67 -13.60 -12.66
C PRO A 210 -1.39 -14.21 -11.45
N ALA A 211 -2.42 -15.03 -11.69
CA ALA A 211 -3.01 -15.82 -10.63
C ALA A 211 -1.91 -16.62 -9.89
N TYR A 212 -2.00 -16.68 -8.57
CA TYR A 212 -1.00 -17.37 -7.76
C TYR A 212 -1.03 -18.88 -8.09
N GLY A 213 0.11 -19.41 -8.52
CA GLY A 213 0.28 -20.83 -8.85
C GLY A 213 1.30 -21.56 -7.96
N GLY A 214 1.67 -20.95 -6.83
CA GLY A 214 2.62 -21.53 -5.87
C GLY A 214 1.97 -22.52 -4.90
N PRO A 215 2.75 -23.04 -3.93
CA PRO A 215 2.23 -23.95 -2.92
C PRO A 215 1.16 -23.28 -2.05
N PRO A 216 0.23 -24.06 -1.46
CA PRO A 216 -0.73 -23.53 -0.50
C PRO A 216 -0.02 -22.91 0.69
N VAL A 217 -0.57 -21.80 1.20
CA VAL A 217 -0.03 -21.09 2.36
C VAL A 217 -0.83 -21.48 3.60
N PRO A 218 -0.16 -21.93 4.68
CA PRO A 218 -0.81 -22.40 5.90
C PRO A 218 -1.47 -21.27 6.68
#